data_AF-V8PCK8-F1
#
_entry.id   AF-V8PCK8-F1
#
_cell.length_a   1.000
_cell.length_b   1.000
_cell.length_c   1.000
_cell.angle_alpha   90.00
_cell.angle_beta   90.00
_cell.angle_gamma   90.00
#
_symmetry.space_group_name_H-M   'P 1'
#
loop_
_entity.id
_entity.type
_entity.pdbx_description
1 polymer ?
#
loop_
_entity_poly.entity_id
_entity_poly.type
_entity_poly.pdbx_seq_one_letter_code
_entity_poly.pdbx_strand_id
1 'polypeptide(L)'
;MFTREKPLSLKQVGLVDPTDRQIVATPIILSKPCLLSTQPPWASPVVSTLCDLRLPTKVAWRYTEQGERVRVSLRTGRIIPKPLEQREDGIIPELWVDGPKDTSTKDALEKTYTPSLKTFQEEIMEQMGIVERRRHRKSYWY
;
A
#
# COMPACT_ATOMS: atom_id res chain seq x y z
N MET A 1 5.08 12.80 35.77
CA MET A 1 5.93 13.70 34.98
C MET A 1 6.18 13.04 33.63
N PHE A 2 5.46 13.46 32.59
CA PHE A 2 5.67 12.92 31.24
C PHE A 2 6.77 13.74 30.55
N THR A 3 7.93 13.14 30.36
CA THR A 3 8.98 13.71 29.52
C THR A 3 8.50 13.70 28.08
N ARG A 4 8.38 14.89 27.47
CA ARG A 4 8.15 15.03 26.04
C ARG A 4 9.38 14.53 25.30
N GLU A 5 9.32 13.32 24.78
CA GLU A 5 10.29 12.84 23.80
C GLU A 5 10.28 13.80 22.60
N LYS A 6 11.47 14.27 22.19
CA LYS A 6 11.60 15.13 21.02
C LYS A 6 11.10 14.36 19.79
N PRO A 7 10.28 14.96 18.91
CA PRO A 7 9.92 14.30 17.67
C PRO A 7 11.19 14.03 16.86
N LEU A 8 11.40 12.76 16.48
CA LEU A 8 12.50 12.35 15.63
C LEU A 8 12.42 13.14 14.31
N SER A 9 13.56 13.68 13.87
CA SER A 9 13.65 14.40 12.60
C SER A 9 13.21 13.47 11.46
N LEU A 10 12.33 13.94 10.58
CA LEU A 10 11.82 13.22 9.40
C LEU A 10 12.93 12.63 8.51
N LYS A 11 14.17 13.12 8.60
CA LYS A 11 15.34 12.57 7.89
C LYS A 11 15.81 11.20 8.42
N GLN A 12 15.39 10.79 9.63
CA GLN A 12 15.81 9.54 10.28
C GLN A 12 14.84 8.38 10.10
N VAL A 13 13.63 8.63 9.61
CA VAL A 13 12.68 7.58 9.28
C VAL A 13 12.86 7.24 7.80
N GLY A 14 13.74 6.29 7.52
CA GLY A 14 13.73 5.64 6.22
C GLY A 14 12.44 4.86 6.10
N LEU A 15 11.46 5.38 5.35
CA LEU A 15 10.30 4.62 4.94
C LEU A 15 10.81 3.52 4.00
N VAL A 16 11.06 2.34 4.56
CA VAL A 16 11.39 1.15 3.77
C VAL A 16 10.08 0.67 3.18
N ASP A 17 9.80 1.07 1.95
CA ASP A 17 8.68 0.55 1.19
C ASP A 17 8.84 -0.98 1.08
N PRO A 18 7.81 -1.78 1.39
CA PRO A 18 7.89 -3.25 1.31
C PRO A 18 8.24 -3.77 -0.09
N THR A 19 8.09 -2.93 -1.12
CA THR A 19 8.48 -3.15 -2.51
C THR A 19 9.98 -2.99 -2.78
N ASP A 20 10.77 -2.34 -1.90
CA ASP A 20 12.24 -2.33 -2.02
C ASP A 20 12.82 -3.75 -1.81
N ARG A 21 12.10 -4.66 -1.13
CA ARG A 21 12.46 -6.09 -1.05
C ARG A 21 12.19 -6.86 -2.33
N GLN A 22 11.24 -6.43 -3.15
CA GLN A 22 10.85 -7.13 -4.39
C GLN A 22 11.83 -6.90 -5.56
N ILE A 23 12.84 -6.06 -5.37
CA ILE A 23 13.94 -5.89 -6.34
C ILE A 23 14.91 -7.09 -6.27
N VAL A 24 14.84 -7.90 -5.21
CA VAL A 24 15.54 -9.19 -5.13
C VAL A 24 14.65 -10.27 -5.76
N ALA A 25 14.78 -10.40 -7.07
CA ALA A 25 14.54 -11.60 -7.88
C ALA A 25 13.48 -12.60 -7.37
N THR A 26 12.25 -12.49 -7.87
CA THR A 26 11.34 -13.64 -7.96
C THR A 26 10.80 -13.78 -9.39
N PRO A 27 11.31 -14.73 -10.20
CA PRO A 27 10.61 -15.19 -11.38
C PRO A 27 9.57 -16.25 -11.00
N ILE A 28 8.32 -16.09 -11.41
CA ILE A 28 7.33 -17.18 -11.43
C ILE A 28 7.22 -17.66 -12.87
N ILE A 29 7.94 -18.74 -13.21
CA ILE A 29 7.35 -19.96 -13.80
C ILE A 29 8.16 -21.16 -13.27
N LEU A 30 7.47 -21.99 -12.48
CA LEU A 30 7.81 -23.31 -11.91
C LEU A 30 9.16 -23.55 -11.20
N SER A 31 9.04 -23.72 -9.88
CA SER A 31 9.84 -24.60 -9.00
C SER A 31 11.36 -24.46 -9.02
N LYS A 32 11.87 -23.45 -8.31
CA LYS A 32 12.97 -23.58 -7.32
C LYS A 32 13.26 -22.19 -6.72
N PRO A 33 13.25 -22.02 -5.38
CA PRO A 33 13.70 -20.78 -4.78
C PRO A 33 15.21 -20.67 -5.01
N CYS A 34 15.62 -19.76 -5.89
CA CYS A 34 17.02 -19.51 -6.20
C CYS A 34 17.63 -18.75 -5.01
N LEU A 35 18.15 -19.53 -4.06
CA LEU A 35 18.87 -19.00 -2.91
C LEU A 35 20.11 -18.24 -3.39
N LEU A 36 20.34 -17.12 -2.72
CA LEU A 36 21.39 -16.14 -2.95
C LEU A 36 22.78 -16.77 -2.69
N SER A 37 23.31 -17.56 -3.61
CA SER A 37 24.74 -17.86 -3.64
C SER A 37 25.22 -18.04 -5.09
N THR A 38 26.08 -17.12 -5.52
CA THR A 38 27.02 -17.25 -6.65
C THR A 38 26.42 -17.72 -7.99
N GLN A 39 26.10 -16.77 -8.86
CA GLN A 39 25.79 -17.07 -10.27
C GLN A 39 27.05 -17.50 -11.05
N PRO A 40 26.98 -18.52 -11.93
CA PRO A 40 28.06 -18.86 -12.83
C PRO A 40 28.25 -17.80 -13.94
N PRO A 41 29.50 -17.59 -14.43
CA PRO A 41 29.89 -16.44 -15.26
C PRO A 41 29.29 -16.39 -16.67
N TRP A 42 28.47 -17.36 -17.06
CA TRP A 42 27.83 -17.43 -18.39
C TRP A 42 26.34 -17.11 -18.39
N ALA A 43 25.70 -16.99 -17.22
CA ALA A 43 24.29 -16.63 -17.10
C ALA A 43 24.15 -15.11 -17.19
N SER A 44 23.85 -14.62 -18.40
CA SER A 44 23.53 -13.20 -18.60
C SER A 44 22.30 -12.82 -17.76
N PRO A 45 22.36 -11.71 -17.00
CA PRO A 45 21.24 -11.29 -16.16
C PRO A 45 20.05 -10.98 -17.05
N VAL A 46 18.89 -11.55 -16.72
CA VAL A 46 17.61 -11.27 -17.37
C VAL A 46 17.34 -9.77 -17.26
N VAL A 47 17.64 -9.09 -18.38
CA VAL A 47 17.52 -7.66 -18.57
C VAL A 47 16.05 -7.31 -18.53
N SER A 48 15.69 -6.34 -17.70
CA SER A 48 14.44 -5.61 -17.84
C SER A 48 14.35 -5.05 -19.27
N THR A 49 13.58 -5.71 -20.11
CA THR A 49 13.36 -5.32 -21.50
C THR A 49 12.43 -4.11 -21.53
N LEU A 50 12.98 -2.92 -21.30
CA LEU A 50 12.72 -1.74 -22.13
C LEU A 50 13.78 -0.66 -21.89
N CYS A 51 14.97 -0.94 -22.37
CA CYS A 51 15.91 0.06 -22.86
C CYS A 51 16.06 -0.30 -24.35
N ASP A 52 15.93 0.64 -25.29
CA ASP A 52 15.89 0.37 -26.75
C ASP A 52 17.02 -0.54 -27.28
N LEU A 53 18.06 -0.76 -26.47
CA LEU A 53 19.22 -1.59 -26.74
C LEU A 53 19.20 -3.00 -26.10
N ARG A 54 18.14 -3.42 -25.37
CA ARG A 54 18.01 -4.74 -24.68
C ARG A 54 19.25 -5.17 -23.87
N LEU A 55 19.93 -4.21 -23.24
CA LEU A 55 21.15 -4.44 -22.45
C LEU A 55 20.91 -4.22 -20.94
N PRO A 56 21.57 -4.98 -20.05
CA PRO A 56 21.44 -4.82 -18.60
C PRO A 56 21.93 -3.45 -18.18
N THR A 57 21.23 -2.80 -17.24
CA THR A 57 21.62 -1.49 -16.70
C THR A 57 21.37 -1.42 -15.20
N LYS A 58 22.28 -0.79 -14.46
CA LYS A 58 22.11 -0.49 -13.04
C LYS A 58 21.09 0.64 -12.85
N VAL A 59 20.22 0.51 -11.85
CA VAL A 59 19.11 1.42 -11.58
C VAL A 59 19.34 2.14 -10.25
N ALA A 60 19.01 3.43 -10.20
CA ALA A 60 18.98 4.22 -8.98
C ALA A 60 17.60 4.86 -8.79
N TRP A 61 17.18 5.01 -7.53
CA TRP A 61 15.95 5.72 -7.18
C TRP A 61 16.20 7.23 -7.15
N ARG A 62 15.32 8.01 -7.79
CA ARG A 62 15.33 9.48 -7.81
C ARG A 62 13.91 10.00 -7.59
N TYR A 63 13.80 11.26 -7.20
CA TYR A 63 12.52 11.96 -7.09
C TYR A 63 12.39 12.95 -8.24
N THR A 64 11.22 12.99 -8.86
CA THR A 64 10.87 14.05 -9.80
C THR A 64 10.45 15.31 -9.04
N GLU A 65 10.32 16.43 -9.73
CA GLU A 65 9.87 17.71 -9.15
C GLU A 65 8.44 17.62 -8.61
N GLN A 66 7.63 16.69 -9.14
CA GLN A 66 6.29 16.37 -8.66
C GLN A 66 6.29 15.51 -7.39
N GLY A 67 7.47 15.15 -6.88
CA GLY A 67 7.62 14.32 -5.68
C GLY A 67 7.46 12.82 -5.93
N GLU A 68 7.30 12.38 -7.18
CA GLU A 68 7.16 10.96 -7.50
C GLU A 68 8.51 10.24 -7.44
N ARG A 69 8.54 9.08 -6.76
CA ARG A 69 9.72 8.22 -6.67
C ARG A 69 9.82 7.37 -7.94
N VAL A 70 10.83 7.64 -8.76
CA VAL A 70 11.03 6.97 -10.06
C VAL A 70 12.36 6.20 -10.11
N ARG A 71 12.36 5.12 -10.88
CA ARG A 71 13.56 4.33 -11.19
C ARG A 71 14.26 4.94 -12.40
N VAL A 72 15.51 5.36 -12.24
CA VAL A 72 16.28 5.98 -13.31
C VAL A 72 17.47 5.10 -13.66
N SER A 73 17.70 4.91 -14.96
CA SER A 73 18.89 4.22 -15.47
C SER A 73 20.14 5.09 -15.30
N LEU A 74 21.22 4.54 -14.73
CA LEU A 74 22.47 5.31 -14.57
C LEU A 74 23.17 5.61 -15.91
N ARG A 75 22.95 4.76 -16.93
CA ARG A 75 23.62 4.89 -18.23
C ARG A 75 22.97 5.91 -19.15
N THR A 76 21.64 5.95 -19.19
CA THR A 76 20.88 6.79 -20.15
C THR A 76 20.04 7.87 -19.48
N GLY A 77 19.93 7.87 -18.14
CA GLY A 77 19.11 8.82 -17.40
C GLY A 77 17.61 8.69 -17.67
N ARG A 78 17.16 7.58 -18.27
CA ARG A 78 15.75 7.36 -18.62
C ARG A 78 14.98 6.81 -17.43
N ILE A 79 13.73 7.23 -17.32
CA ILE A 79 12.79 6.74 -16.31
C ILE A 79 12.23 5.39 -16.77
N ILE A 80 12.30 4.39 -15.89
CA ILE A 80 11.76 3.04 -16.11
C ILE A 80 10.39 2.97 -15.43
N PRO A 81 9.27 2.98 -16.19
CA PRO A 81 7.94 2.90 -15.60
C PRO A 81 7.73 1.56 -14.88
N LYS A 82 6.74 1.52 -13.98
CA LYS A 82 6.29 0.25 -13.38
C LYS A 82 5.52 -0.54 -14.45
N PRO A 83 5.79 -1.84 -14.64
CA PRO A 83 4.96 -2.65 -15.53
C PRO A 83 3.52 -2.74 -15.00
N LEU A 84 2.56 -2.93 -15.89
CA LEU A 84 1.18 -3.19 -15.52
C LEU A 84 1.08 -4.62 -15.00
N GLU A 85 0.89 -4.76 -13.69
CA GLU A 85 0.65 -6.04 -13.03
C GLU A 85 -0.84 -6.19 -12.77
N GLN A 86 -1.40 -7.36 -13.08
CA GLN A 86 -2.77 -7.69 -12.68
C GLN A 86 -2.80 -7.86 -11.16
N ARG A 87 -3.91 -7.45 -10.54
CA ARG A 87 -4.12 -7.61 -9.10
C ARG A 87 -4.15 -9.10 -8.75
N GLU A 88 -3.72 -9.46 -7.54
CA GLU A 88 -3.77 -10.84 -7.04
C GLU A 88 -5.21 -11.38 -7.00
N ASP A 89 -6.19 -10.49 -6.83
CA ASP A 89 -7.62 -10.82 -6.80
C ASP A 89 -8.17 -11.35 -8.13
N GLY A 90 -7.45 -11.14 -9.25
CA GLY A 90 -7.88 -11.52 -10.59
C GLY A 90 -9.07 -10.73 -11.16
N ILE A 91 -9.60 -9.77 -10.40
CA ILE A 91 -10.71 -8.91 -10.81
C ILE A 91 -10.16 -7.70 -11.58
N ILE A 92 -10.70 -7.48 -12.79
CA ILE A 92 -10.42 -6.30 -13.60
C ILE A 92 -11.51 -5.26 -13.30
N PRO A 93 -11.18 -4.12 -12.66
CA PRO A 93 -12.18 -3.13 -12.25
C PRO A 93 -13.00 -2.56 -13.41
N GLU A 94 -12.41 -2.47 -14.61
CA GLU A 94 -13.10 -1.95 -15.80
C GLU A 94 -14.24 -2.85 -16.29
N LEU A 95 -14.16 -4.15 -15.98
CA LEU A 95 -15.16 -5.15 -16.35
C LEU A 95 -16.10 -5.49 -15.18
N TRP A 96 -16.05 -4.72 -14.10
CA TRP A 96 -16.87 -4.96 -12.93
C TRP A 96 -18.34 -4.60 -13.21
N VAL A 97 -19.25 -5.51 -12.88
CA VAL A 97 -20.69 -5.32 -12.95
C VAL A 97 -21.26 -5.56 -11.56
N ASP A 98 -22.00 -4.57 -11.05
CA ASP A 98 -22.57 -4.62 -9.71
C ASP A 98 -23.61 -5.75 -9.59
N GLY A 99 -23.44 -6.59 -8.58
CA GLY A 99 -24.37 -7.66 -8.22
C GLY A 99 -25.56 -7.16 -7.38
N PRO A 100 -26.53 -8.04 -7.09
CA PRO A 100 -27.74 -7.66 -6.34
C PRO A 100 -27.49 -7.27 -4.87
N LYS A 101 -26.30 -7.55 -4.35
CA LYS A 101 -25.90 -7.21 -2.97
C LYS A 101 -24.82 -6.12 -2.93
N ASP A 102 -24.41 -5.61 -4.08
CA ASP A 102 -23.38 -4.59 -4.17
C ASP A 102 -24.03 -3.21 -4.08
N THR A 103 -23.36 -2.29 -3.38
CA THR A 103 -23.81 -0.91 -3.23
C THR A 103 -23.32 -0.07 -4.39
N SER A 104 -24.16 0.84 -4.88
CA SER A 104 -23.76 1.74 -5.96
C SER A 104 -22.65 2.70 -5.52
N THR A 105 -21.80 3.11 -6.46
CA THR A 105 -20.71 4.06 -6.18
C THR A 105 -21.20 5.39 -5.62
N LYS A 106 -22.41 5.82 -5.98
CA LYS A 106 -23.01 7.08 -5.52
C LYS A 106 -23.38 7.00 -4.03
N ASP A 107 -24.03 5.92 -3.62
CA ASP A 107 -24.48 5.73 -2.24
C ASP A 107 -23.28 5.51 -1.30
N ALA A 108 -22.24 4.82 -1.78
CA ALA A 108 -21.02 4.58 -1.01
C ALA A 108 -20.19 5.84 -0.74
N LEU A 109 -20.23 6.83 -1.65
CA LEU A 109 -19.49 8.09 -1.53
C LEU A 109 -20.30 9.20 -0.84
N GLU A 110 -21.56 8.93 -0.51
CA GLU A 110 -22.42 9.89 0.17
C GLU A 110 -21.87 10.20 1.57
N LYS A 111 -21.66 11.50 1.86
CA LYS A 111 -21.16 11.96 3.15
C LYS A 111 -22.32 12.13 4.13
N THR A 112 -22.70 11.04 4.80
CA THR A 112 -23.79 11.02 5.77
C THR A 112 -23.34 11.29 7.21
N TYR A 113 -22.04 11.13 7.50
CA TYR A 113 -21.51 11.31 8.85
C TYR A 113 -21.49 12.78 9.29
N THR A 114 -22.15 13.07 10.41
CA THR A 114 -22.11 14.37 11.08
C THR A 114 -21.28 14.24 12.36
N PRO A 115 -20.18 15.00 12.52
CA PRO A 115 -19.35 14.89 13.71
C PRO A 115 -20.13 15.39 14.93
N SER A 116 -20.20 14.55 15.97
CA SER A 116 -20.88 14.85 17.22
C SER A 116 -19.99 14.48 18.42
N LEU A 117 -20.35 14.98 19.61
CA LEU A 117 -19.67 14.62 20.87
C LEU A 117 -20.30 13.38 21.55
N LYS A 118 -21.25 12.73 20.90
CA LYS A 118 -21.93 11.54 21.41
C LYS A 118 -21.19 10.28 20.95
N THR A 119 -21.36 9.20 21.70
CA THR A 119 -20.93 7.88 21.24
C THR A 119 -21.93 7.31 20.23
N PHE A 120 -21.46 6.41 19.36
CA PHE A 120 -22.31 5.73 18.38
C PHE A 120 -23.54 5.06 19.01
N GLN A 121 -23.34 4.42 20.17
CA GLN A 121 -24.41 3.73 20.90
C GLN A 121 -25.48 4.71 21.38
N GLU A 122 -25.08 5.88 21.89
CA GLU A 122 -26.01 6.92 22.35
C GLU A 122 -26.84 7.49 21.20
N GLU A 123 -26.23 7.74 20.04
CA GLU A 123 -26.94 8.25 18.86
C GLU A 123 -28.02 7.26 18.38
N ILE A 124 -27.70 5.96 18.34
CA ILE A 124 -28.68 4.94 17.97
C ILE A 124 -29.81 4.82 18.99
N MET A 125 -29.49 4.90 20.30
CA MET A 125 -30.52 4.89 21.33
C MET A 125 -31.52 6.04 21.14
N GLU A 126 -31.03 7.24 20.81
CA GLU A 126 -31.88 8.39 20.52
C GLU A 126 -32.69 8.22 19.23
N GLN A 127 -32.08 7.75 18.14
CA GLN A 127 -32.75 7.53 16.85
C GLN A 127 -33.86 6.47 16.95
N MET A 128 -33.63 5.42 17.72
CA MET A 128 -34.59 4.33 17.95
C MET A 128 -35.59 4.64 19.08
N GLY A 129 -35.44 5.77 19.78
CA GLY A 129 -36.29 6.16 20.90
C GLY A 129 -36.17 5.26 22.14
N ILE A 130 -35.03 4.58 22.30
CA ILE A 130 -34.78 3.66 23.42
C ILE A 130 -34.31 4.48 24.62
N VAL A 131 -35.08 4.45 25.71
CA VAL A 131 -34.75 5.16 26.95
C VAL A 131 -34.36 4.18 28.05
N GLU A 132 -33.07 4.16 28.39
CA GLU A 132 -32.55 3.37 29.50
C GLU A 132 -32.67 4.15 30.82
N ARG A 133 -33.45 3.63 31.77
CA ARG A 133 -33.67 4.28 33.07
C ARG A 133 -32.67 3.84 34.14
N ARG A 134 -32.00 2.68 33.97
CA ARG A 134 -31.06 2.16 34.96
C ARG A 134 -29.70 2.87 34.88
N ARG A 135 -29.01 2.98 36.01
CA ARG A 135 -27.63 3.49 36.08
C ARG A 135 -26.64 2.35 36.28
N HIS A 136 -25.49 2.42 35.62
CA HIS A 136 -24.43 1.43 35.81
C HIS A 136 -23.94 1.46 37.26
N ARG A 137 -23.68 0.28 37.84
CA ARG A 137 -23.08 0.16 39.17
C ARG A 137 -21.55 0.18 39.04
N LYS A 138 -20.86 0.64 40.08
CA LYS A 138 -19.39 0.63 40.12
C LYS A 138 -18.88 -0.82 40.07
N SER A 139 -17.94 -1.09 39.16
CA SER A 139 -17.19 -2.34 39.07
C SER A 139 -15.70 -2.06 39.25
N TYR A 140 -14.97 -3.04 39.79
CA TYR A 140 -13.51 -3.00 39.90
C TYR A 140 -12.91 -3.80 38.74
N TRP A 141 -11.85 -3.27 38.14
CA TRP A 141 -11.04 -3.93 37.11
C TRP A 141 -9.65 -4.15 37.71
N TYR A 142 -9.14 -5.38 37.68
CA TYR A 142 -7.84 -5.79 38.24
C TYR A 142 -6.94 -6.39 37.17
#